data_AF-A0A811YWU6-F1
#
_entry.id   AF-A0A811YWU6-F1
#
_cell.length_a   1.000
_cell.length_b   1.000
_cell.length_c   1.000
_cell.angle_alpha   90.00
_cell.angle_beta   90.00
_cell.angle_gamma   90.00
#
_symmetry.space_group_name_H-M   'P 1'
#
loop_
_entity.id
_entity.type
_entity.pdbx_description
1 polymer ?
#
loop_
_entity_poly.entity_id
_entity_poly.type
_entity_poly.pdbx_seq_one_letter_code
_entity_poly.pdbx_strand_id
1 'polypeptide(L)'
;MLCVTSLSPSPTEHTLNSGHLGGSVVEHLPLAQGVILESWDGVPHRAPCRDPASPSAYVSDPLSHNSAEGKERPRVHRQTLGAGLQAAARKPTNLAKVYDVRPGKDESPAAFLEQVIEAFRQYTPMNPEAPETKAAIIMAFVNQAAPDIKTKLQRVERLGEKSLQDLVIVAERVYNNRESPEEQQTKLSDRQTRNLAKILLATTMDDPQERRRHLKKLASGTGKEDGPGPPRECPKLNKNQCAY
;
A
#
# COMPACT_ATOMS: atom_id res chain seq x y z
N MET A 1 -53.05 -5.92 20.13
CA MET A 1 -53.96 -4.80 20.47
C MET A 1 -53.17 -3.79 21.26
N LEU A 2 -52.69 -2.72 20.62
CA LEU A 2 -52.35 -1.42 21.20
C LEU A 2 -52.23 -0.45 20.01
N CYS A 3 -53.19 0.46 19.88
CA CYS A 3 -53.20 1.54 18.91
C CYS A 3 -52.42 2.73 19.48
N VAL A 4 -51.52 3.33 18.71
CA VAL A 4 -51.12 4.73 18.91
C VAL A 4 -51.16 5.43 17.56
N THR A 5 -51.88 6.53 17.57
CA THR A 5 -52.37 7.34 16.46
C THR A 5 -51.27 8.16 15.79
N SER A 6 -51.40 8.25 14.47
CA SER A 6 -50.76 9.22 13.57
C SER A 6 -50.89 10.67 14.08
N LEU A 7 -49.79 11.42 14.00
CA LEU A 7 -49.85 12.89 13.95
C LEU A 7 -48.79 13.40 12.97
N SER A 8 -49.21 13.59 11.72
CA SER A 8 -48.47 14.38 10.73
C SER A 8 -48.54 15.87 11.10
N PRO A 9 -47.45 16.65 10.97
CA PRO A 9 -47.55 18.10 10.85
C PRO A 9 -47.47 18.53 9.38
N SER A 10 -48.44 19.35 8.98
CA SER A 10 -48.51 20.10 7.73
C SER A 10 -47.45 21.23 7.67
N PRO A 11 -47.03 21.67 6.47
CA PRO A 11 -46.03 22.72 6.31
C PRO A 11 -46.67 24.10 6.32
N THR A 12 -46.04 25.07 7.00
CA THR A 12 -46.33 26.50 6.85
C THR A 12 -45.06 27.22 6.49
N GLU A 13 -45.07 27.86 5.31
CA GLU A 13 -44.06 28.80 4.85
C GLU A 13 -44.14 30.12 5.63
N HIS A 14 -42.99 30.70 5.96
CA HIS A 14 -42.81 32.14 6.11
C HIS A 14 -41.44 32.54 5.57
N THR A 15 -41.47 33.57 4.72
CA THR A 15 -40.37 34.22 4.02
C THR A 15 -39.66 35.29 4.87
N LEU A 16 -38.46 35.68 4.39
CA LEU A 16 -37.70 36.93 4.61
C LEU A 16 -36.41 36.89 5.48
N ASN A 17 -35.29 36.71 4.76
CA ASN A 17 -34.23 37.69 4.45
C ASN A 17 -33.26 38.23 5.53
N SER A 18 -31.98 38.17 5.13
CA SER A 18 -30.85 39.08 5.40
C SER A 18 -29.97 38.84 6.63
N GLY A 19 -28.65 38.88 6.42
CA GLY A 19 -27.69 39.10 7.51
C GLY A 19 -26.37 38.34 7.40
N HIS A 20 -25.36 39.02 6.86
CA HIS A 20 -23.94 38.69 6.85
C HIS A 20 -23.38 38.56 8.30
N LEU A 21 -22.49 37.57 8.56
CA LEU A 21 -21.20 37.68 9.26
C LEU A 21 -20.75 36.35 9.91
N GLY A 22 -19.52 35.95 9.56
CA GLY A 22 -18.53 35.26 10.41
C GLY A 22 -18.97 34.10 11.31
N GLY A 23 -18.66 32.87 10.89
CA GLY A 23 -18.74 31.70 11.77
C GLY A 23 -17.87 30.56 11.24
N SER A 24 -16.88 30.18 12.04
CA SER A 24 -15.99 29.04 11.89
C SER A 24 -16.70 27.79 11.34
N VAL A 25 -16.27 27.24 10.20
CA VAL A 25 -16.62 25.87 9.80
C VAL A 25 -15.78 24.93 10.66
N VAL A 26 -16.29 24.69 11.85
CA VAL A 26 -15.91 23.57 12.70
C VAL A 26 -16.59 22.34 12.11
N GLU A 27 -15.77 21.37 11.71
CA GLU A 27 -16.04 19.94 11.78
C GLU A 27 -17.51 19.52 11.70
N HIS A 28 -17.92 19.01 10.54
CA HIS A 28 -18.84 17.87 10.53
C HIS A 28 -18.39 16.92 9.41
N LEU A 29 -17.35 16.15 9.72
CA LEU A 29 -17.10 14.87 9.08
C LEU A 29 -18.28 13.95 9.46
N PRO A 30 -19.08 13.42 8.52
CA PRO A 30 -20.02 12.38 8.89
C PRO A 30 -19.22 11.13 9.23
N LEU A 31 -19.20 10.80 10.53
CA LEU A 31 -18.92 9.46 11.03
C LEU A 31 -19.88 8.49 10.36
N ALA A 32 -19.49 7.95 9.21
CA ALA A 32 -20.14 6.81 8.60
C ALA A 32 -19.74 5.55 9.38
N GLN A 33 -20.21 5.45 10.62
CA GLN A 33 -20.41 4.16 11.27
C GLN A 33 -21.75 3.62 10.79
N GLY A 34 -21.70 2.93 9.66
CA GLY A 34 -22.82 2.20 9.08
C GLY A 34 -22.30 0.88 8.57
N VAL A 35 -21.93 -0.01 9.49
CA VAL A 35 -21.81 -1.43 9.15
C VAL A 35 -23.21 -1.88 8.79
N ILE A 36 -23.45 -2.14 7.50
CA ILE A 36 -24.61 -2.87 7.05
C ILE A 36 -24.55 -4.23 7.76
N LEU A 37 -25.43 -4.41 8.73
CA LEU A 37 -25.73 -5.70 9.32
C LEU A 37 -26.46 -6.48 8.23
N GLU A 38 -25.68 -7.17 7.38
CA GLU A 38 -26.21 -8.16 6.46
C GLU A 38 -27.06 -9.15 7.26
N SER A 39 -28.34 -9.18 6.90
CA SER A 39 -29.36 -10.04 7.47
C SER A 39 -28.94 -11.50 7.37
N TRP A 40 -28.94 -12.21 8.49
CA TRP A 40 -28.82 -13.67 8.52
C TRP A 40 -30.20 -14.32 8.37
N ASP A 41 -30.95 -13.95 7.33
CA ASP A 41 -32.16 -14.68 6.92
C ASP A 41 -31.74 -15.94 6.15
N GLY A 42 -31.27 -16.95 6.89
CA GLY A 42 -30.73 -18.17 6.27
C GLY A 42 -30.60 -19.38 7.19
N VAL A 43 -31.35 -19.43 8.30
CA VAL A 43 -31.46 -20.67 9.09
C VAL A 43 -32.57 -21.51 8.48
N PRO A 44 -32.30 -22.68 7.87
CA PRO A 44 -33.37 -23.51 7.34
C PRO A 44 -34.27 -23.97 8.49
N HIS A 45 -35.58 -23.79 8.30
CA HIS A 45 -36.61 -24.32 9.19
C HIS A 45 -36.31 -25.78 9.54
N ARG A 46 -36.36 -26.06 10.84
CA ARG A 46 -36.36 -27.40 11.44
C ARG A 46 -37.22 -28.35 10.59
N ALA A 47 -36.58 -29.32 9.95
CA ALA A 47 -37.29 -30.34 9.17
C ALA A 47 -38.32 -31.05 10.07
N PRO A 48 -39.53 -31.38 9.55
CA PRO A 48 -40.50 -32.14 10.32
C PRO A 48 -39.91 -33.49 10.75
N CYS A 49 -40.13 -33.88 12.00
CA CYS A 49 -39.76 -35.20 12.49
C CYS A 49 -40.47 -36.27 11.65
N ARG A 50 -39.71 -37.15 10.97
CA ARG A 50 -40.25 -38.37 10.35
C ARG A 50 -40.57 -39.38 11.44
N ASP A 51 -41.77 -39.93 11.40
CA ASP A 51 -42.18 -41.08 12.20
C ASP A 51 -41.33 -42.33 11.86
N PRO A 52 -40.98 -43.16 12.86
CA PRO A 52 -40.26 -44.40 12.62
C PRO A 52 -41.25 -45.51 12.29
N ALA A 53 -41.39 -45.86 11.02
CA ALA A 53 -42.11 -47.06 10.61
C ALA A 53 -41.27 -47.95 9.68
N SER A 54 -41.09 -49.18 10.15
CA SER A 54 -40.75 -50.44 9.47
C SER A 54 -39.27 -50.78 9.18
N PRO A 55 -38.72 -51.79 9.90
CA PRO A 55 -37.46 -52.43 9.58
C PRO A 55 -37.66 -53.48 8.47
N SER A 56 -37.56 -53.07 7.22
CA SER A 56 -37.37 -54.01 6.10
C SER A 56 -36.77 -53.29 4.91
N ALA A 57 -35.44 -53.21 4.86
CA ALA A 57 -34.63 -53.32 3.65
C ALA A 57 -33.17 -53.02 4.02
N TYR A 58 -32.50 -53.99 4.65
CA TYR A 58 -31.06 -54.12 4.41
C TYR A 58 -30.90 -54.65 2.99
N VAL A 59 -30.80 -53.76 2.02
CA VAL A 59 -30.14 -54.06 0.76
C VAL A 59 -29.01 -53.06 0.63
N SER A 60 -27.83 -53.54 0.99
CA SER A 60 -26.56 -52.89 0.76
C SER A 60 -26.43 -52.50 -0.71
N ASP A 61 -26.47 -51.20 -0.99
CA ASP A 61 -25.51 -50.63 -1.93
C ASP A 61 -24.85 -49.39 -1.30
N PRO A 62 -23.90 -49.59 -0.36
CA PRO A 62 -23.12 -48.50 0.17
C PRO A 62 -22.07 -48.19 -0.88
N LEU A 63 -22.40 -47.27 -1.80
CA LEU A 63 -21.48 -46.51 -2.66
C LEU A 63 -20.03 -46.87 -2.38
N SER A 64 -19.51 -47.85 -3.13
CA SER A 64 -18.17 -48.36 -2.88
C SER A 64 -17.18 -47.20 -2.86
N HIS A 65 -16.25 -47.19 -1.90
CA HIS A 65 -15.21 -46.14 -1.77
C HIS A 65 -14.38 -45.95 -3.05
N ASN A 66 -14.49 -46.88 -4.01
CA ASN A 66 -13.78 -46.87 -5.28
C ASN A 66 -14.58 -46.27 -6.44
N SER A 67 -15.90 -46.08 -6.30
CA SER A 67 -16.74 -45.38 -7.27
C SER A 67 -16.43 -43.88 -7.31
N ALA A 68 -16.65 -43.22 -8.44
CA ALA A 68 -16.38 -41.79 -8.62
C ALA A 68 -17.14 -40.93 -7.59
N GLU A 69 -18.41 -41.26 -7.34
CA GLU A 69 -19.27 -40.63 -6.33
C GLU A 69 -18.82 -40.94 -4.89
N GLY A 70 -18.33 -42.17 -4.65
CA GLY A 70 -17.77 -42.58 -3.36
C GLY A 70 -16.48 -41.83 -2.99
N LYS A 71 -15.71 -41.39 -3.99
CA LYS A 71 -14.49 -40.56 -3.82
C LYS A 71 -14.80 -39.07 -3.70
N GLU A 72 -15.93 -38.62 -4.21
CA GLU A 72 -16.33 -37.21 -4.20
C GLU A 72 -16.62 -36.73 -2.77
N ARG A 73 -17.41 -37.49 -2.00
CA ARG A 73 -17.82 -37.08 -0.65
C ARG A 73 -16.64 -36.84 0.31
N PRO A 74 -15.61 -37.72 0.42
CA PRO A 74 -14.41 -37.44 1.20
C PRO A 74 -13.60 -36.25 0.67
N ARG A 75 -13.56 -36.05 -0.66
CA ARG A 75 -12.84 -34.92 -1.29
C ARG A 75 -13.50 -33.59 -0.95
N VAL A 76 -14.82 -33.49 -1.13
CA VAL A 76 -15.60 -32.30 -0.78
C VAL A 76 -15.46 -32.02 0.71
N HIS A 77 -15.59 -33.03 1.57
CA HIS A 77 -15.42 -32.87 3.01
C HIS A 77 -14.05 -32.31 3.39
N ARG A 78 -12.96 -32.83 2.81
CA ARG A 78 -11.60 -32.30 3.02
C ARG A 78 -11.45 -30.86 2.53
N GLN A 79 -12.03 -30.53 1.39
CA GLN A 79 -12.00 -29.16 0.85
C GLN A 79 -12.77 -28.19 1.75
N THR A 80 -13.97 -28.56 2.20
CA THR A 80 -14.79 -27.74 3.10
C THR A 80 -14.09 -27.53 4.45
N LEU A 81 -13.50 -28.59 5.03
CA LEU A 81 -12.71 -28.46 6.26
C LEU A 81 -11.49 -27.56 6.06
N GLY A 82 -10.75 -27.74 4.96
CA GLY A 82 -9.58 -26.90 4.64
C GLY A 82 -9.96 -25.43 4.48
N ALA A 83 -11.04 -25.15 3.73
CA ALA A 83 -11.55 -23.79 3.55
C ALA A 83 -12.04 -23.18 4.88
N GLY A 84 -12.74 -23.95 5.70
CA GLY A 84 -13.22 -23.51 7.01
C GLY A 84 -12.08 -23.18 7.98
N LEU A 85 -11.06 -24.04 8.05
CA LEU A 85 -9.85 -23.78 8.83
C LEU A 85 -9.09 -22.56 8.32
N GLN A 86 -8.95 -22.43 6.99
CA GLN A 86 -8.30 -21.26 6.40
C GLN A 86 -9.06 -19.97 6.73
N ALA A 87 -10.40 -19.99 6.65
CA ALA A 87 -11.23 -18.83 7.00
C ALA A 87 -11.13 -18.48 8.49
N ALA A 88 -11.16 -19.49 9.38
CA ALA A 88 -11.03 -19.31 10.82
C ALA A 88 -9.63 -18.83 11.25
N ALA A 89 -8.58 -19.21 10.50
CA ALA A 89 -7.21 -18.77 10.73
C ALA A 89 -6.91 -17.35 10.21
N ARG A 90 -7.83 -16.72 9.45
CA ARG A 90 -7.61 -15.36 8.96
C ARG A 90 -7.57 -14.39 10.13
N LYS A 91 -6.49 -13.60 10.18
CA LYS A 91 -6.40 -12.47 11.12
C LYS A 91 -7.50 -11.45 10.77
N PRO A 92 -8.25 -10.95 11.76
CA PRO A 92 -9.19 -9.86 11.53
C PRO A 92 -8.44 -8.61 11.07
N THR A 93 -9.04 -7.85 10.15
CA THR A 93 -8.49 -6.57 9.69
C THR A 93 -8.64 -5.53 10.79
N ASN A 94 -7.53 -4.96 11.28
CA ASN A 94 -7.53 -3.86 12.22
C ASN A 94 -6.95 -2.59 11.59
N LEU A 95 -7.81 -1.84 10.90
CA LEU A 95 -7.42 -0.57 10.28
C LEU A 95 -7.20 0.55 11.29
N ALA A 96 -7.81 0.50 12.48
CA ALA A 96 -7.60 1.51 13.51
C ALA A 96 -6.11 1.61 13.86
N LYS A 97 -5.45 0.47 14.09
CA LYS A 97 -4.00 0.43 14.36
C LYS A 97 -3.14 0.91 13.19
N VAL A 98 -3.59 0.71 11.95
CA VAL A 98 -2.91 1.27 10.77
C VAL A 98 -3.03 2.79 10.77
N TYR A 99 -4.21 3.32 11.08
CA TYR A 99 -4.46 4.76 11.12
C TYR A 99 -3.86 5.48 12.36
N ASP A 100 -3.48 4.72 13.38
CA ASP A 100 -2.76 5.23 14.56
C ASP A 100 -1.27 5.48 14.32
N VAL A 101 -0.68 4.95 13.23
CA VAL A 101 0.71 5.21 12.87
C VAL A 101 0.94 6.70 12.61
N ARG A 102 1.95 7.28 13.25
CA ARG A 102 2.33 8.69 13.09
C ARG A 102 3.81 8.78 12.69
N PRO A 103 4.17 9.70 11.78
CA PRO A 103 5.56 9.94 11.47
C PRO A 103 6.30 10.46 12.70
N GLY A 104 7.53 10.01 12.90
CA GLY A 104 8.45 10.56 13.89
C GLY A 104 8.81 12.02 13.60
N LYS A 105 9.32 12.73 14.61
CA LYS A 105 9.64 14.18 14.52
C LYS A 105 10.63 14.51 13.39
N ASP A 106 11.66 13.69 13.25
CA ASP A 106 12.75 13.83 12.29
C ASP A 106 12.85 12.57 11.41
N GLU A 107 11.71 11.93 11.17
CA GLU A 107 11.64 10.74 10.33
C GLU A 107 11.55 11.11 8.85
N SER A 108 12.35 10.45 8.01
CA SER A 108 12.28 10.66 6.58
C SER A 108 10.97 10.13 5.99
N PRO A 109 10.43 10.74 4.92
CA PRO A 109 9.20 10.25 4.29
C PRO A 109 9.27 8.80 3.81
N ALA A 110 10.45 8.31 3.41
CA ALA A 110 10.66 6.92 3.03
C ALA A 110 10.55 5.98 4.24
N ALA A 111 11.19 6.31 5.37
CA ALA A 111 11.09 5.53 6.60
C ALA A 111 9.65 5.48 7.12
N PHE A 112 8.94 6.61 7.10
CA PHE A 112 7.54 6.66 7.48
C PHE A 112 6.67 5.76 6.60
N LEU A 113 6.94 5.72 5.29
CA LEU A 113 6.23 4.83 4.38
C LEU A 113 6.45 3.35 4.75
N GLU A 114 7.69 2.98 5.08
CA GLU A 114 8.00 1.60 5.53
C GLU A 114 7.19 1.23 6.77
N GLN A 115 7.04 2.15 7.73
CA GLN A 115 6.18 1.92 8.90
C GLN A 115 4.71 1.70 8.53
N VAL A 116 4.17 2.49 7.60
CA VAL A 116 2.79 2.32 7.12
C VAL A 116 2.63 0.95 6.46
N ILE A 117 3.55 0.55 5.57
CA ILE A 117 3.53 -0.76 4.92
C ILE A 117 3.61 -1.89 5.95
N GLU A 118 4.47 -1.75 6.95
CA GLU A 118 4.63 -2.74 8.00
C GLU A 118 3.38 -2.85 8.90
N ALA A 119 2.72 -1.73 9.19
CA ALA A 119 1.43 -1.75 9.90
C ALA A 119 0.35 -2.50 9.11
N PHE A 120 0.29 -2.34 7.79
CA PHE A 120 -0.59 -3.13 6.94
C PHE A 120 -0.25 -4.63 7.01
N ARG A 121 1.03 -5.01 6.97
CA ARG A 121 1.47 -6.41 7.10
C ARG A 121 1.13 -7.01 8.46
N GLN A 122 1.26 -6.22 9.52
CA GLN A 122 1.08 -6.68 10.89
C GLN A 122 -0.40 -6.78 11.30
N TYR A 123 -1.19 -5.78 10.92
CA TYR A 123 -2.55 -5.59 11.44
C TYR A 123 -3.66 -5.90 10.44
N THR A 124 -3.32 -6.24 9.19
CA THR A 124 -4.29 -6.65 8.18
C THR A 124 -3.89 -7.95 7.50
N PRO A 125 -4.86 -8.76 7.02
CA PRO A 125 -4.57 -9.91 6.17
C PRO A 125 -4.34 -9.53 4.69
N MET A 126 -4.31 -8.23 4.35
CA MET A 126 -4.16 -7.76 2.97
C MET A 126 -2.71 -7.90 2.50
N ASN A 127 -2.51 -8.30 1.24
CA ASN A 127 -1.17 -8.31 0.65
C ASN A 127 -0.74 -6.86 0.31
N PRO A 128 0.31 -6.29 0.92
CA PRO A 128 0.74 -4.92 0.64
C PRO A 128 1.23 -4.70 -0.80
N GLU A 129 1.60 -5.76 -1.52
CA GLU A 129 2.04 -5.66 -2.91
C GLU A 129 0.88 -5.66 -3.92
N ALA A 130 -0.31 -6.08 -3.48
CA ALA A 130 -1.51 -6.12 -4.31
C ALA A 130 -1.98 -4.69 -4.67
N PRO A 131 -2.43 -4.43 -5.91
CA PRO A 131 -2.90 -3.12 -6.35
C PRO A 131 -3.99 -2.52 -5.44
N GLU A 132 -4.91 -3.34 -4.95
CA GLU A 132 -6.03 -2.93 -4.11
C GLU A 132 -5.54 -2.38 -2.76
N THR A 133 -4.54 -3.04 -2.16
CA THR A 133 -3.93 -2.59 -0.90
C THR A 133 -3.05 -1.37 -1.09
N LYS A 134 -2.38 -1.23 -2.25
CA LYS A 134 -1.53 -0.07 -2.55
C LYS A 134 -2.30 1.23 -2.52
N ALA A 135 -3.55 1.26 -3.01
CA ALA A 135 -4.41 2.45 -2.92
C ALA A 135 -4.68 2.84 -1.46
N ALA A 136 -4.94 1.86 -0.58
CA ALA A 136 -5.13 2.10 0.85
C ALA A 136 -3.86 2.61 1.53
N ILE A 137 -2.69 2.07 1.17
CA ILE A 137 -1.37 2.51 1.66
C ILE A 137 -1.10 3.96 1.22
N ILE A 138 -1.37 4.31 -0.04
CA ILE A 138 -1.23 5.69 -0.55
C ILE A 138 -2.10 6.65 0.27
N MET A 139 -3.36 6.30 0.49
CA MET A 139 -4.28 7.13 1.26
C MET A 139 -3.84 7.28 2.72
N ALA A 140 -3.36 6.20 3.35
CA ALA A 140 -2.81 6.24 4.70
C ALA A 140 -1.59 7.17 4.77
N PHE A 141 -0.61 6.98 3.89
CA PHE A 141 0.59 7.80 3.78
C PHE A 141 0.28 9.30 3.63
N VAL A 142 -0.61 9.66 2.69
CA VAL A 142 -0.99 11.08 2.46
C VAL A 142 -1.70 11.67 3.69
N ASN A 143 -2.62 10.93 4.30
CA ASN A 143 -3.46 11.45 5.38
C ASN A 143 -2.74 11.57 6.72
N GLN A 144 -1.77 10.69 6.97
CA GLN A 144 -1.03 10.58 8.22
C GLN A 144 0.33 11.30 8.19
N ALA A 145 0.82 11.67 7.01
CA ALA A 145 2.04 12.46 6.87
C ALA A 145 1.98 13.77 7.69
N ALA A 146 3.17 14.30 8.00
CA ALA A 146 3.30 15.58 8.71
C ALA A 146 2.52 16.70 7.99
N PRO A 147 1.95 17.68 8.73
CA PRO A 147 0.94 18.60 8.18
C PRO A 147 1.30 19.34 6.89
N ASP A 148 2.53 19.82 6.78
CA ASP A 148 3.03 20.56 5.62
C ASP A 148 3.41 19.64 4.44
N ILE A 149 3.86 18.40 4.69
CA ILE A 149 3.98 17.36 3.64
C ILE A 149 2.59 16.98 3.14
N LYS A 150 1.65 16.69 4.04
CA LYS A 150 0.25 16.37 3.70
C LYS A 150 -0.36 17.45 2.82
N THR A 151 -0.21 18.72 3.22
CA THR A 151 -0.72 19.87 2.44
C THR A 151 -0.11 19.91 1.04
N LYS A 152 1.17 19.55 0.90
CA LYS A 152 1.82 19.48 -0.41
C LYS A 152 1.33 18.31 -1.25
N LEU A 153 1.19 17.12 -0.67
CA LEU A 153 0.73 15.91 -1.34
C LEU A 153 -0.71 16.06 -1.84
N GLN A 154 -1.60 16.69 -1.07
CA GLN A 154 -2.98 16.95 -1.46
C GLN A 154 -3.10 17.93 -2.64
N ARG A 155 -2.08 18.75 -2.91
CA ARG A 155 -2.04 19.69 -4.04
C ARG A 155 -1.41 19.10 -5.30
N VAL A 156 -0.95 17.85 -5.26
CA VAL A 156 -0.40 17.17 -6.44
C VAL A 156 -1.55 16.91 -7.41
N GLU A 157 -1.41 17.43 -8.64
CA GLU A 157 -2.36 17.20 -9.70
C GLU A 157 -2.42 15.71 -10.07
N ARG A 158 -3.63 15.20 -10.32
CA ARG A 158 -3.90 13.78 -10.61
C ARG A 158 -3.29 12.85 -9.56
N LEU A 159 -3.46 13.18 -8.27
CA LEU A 159 -2.96 12.40 -7.13
C LEU A 159 -3.30 10.91 -7.24
N GLY A 160 -4.51 10.56 -7.69
CA GLY A 160 -4.95 9.17 -7.86
C GLY A 160 -4.18 8.37 -8.92
N GLU A 161 -3.40 9.03 -9.77
CA GLU A 161 -2.55 8.38 -10.78
C GLU A 161 -1.08 8.30 -10.36
N LYS A 162 -0.71 8.89 -9.23
CA LYS A 162 0.67 8.89 -8.74
C LYS A 162 1.01 7.57 -8.11
N SER A 163 2.21 7.09 -8.40
CA SER A 163 2.77 5.95 -7.69
C SER A 163 3.20 6.36 -6.28
N LEU A 164 3.30 5.38 -5.39
CA LEU A 164 3.82 5.57 -4.04
C LEU A 164 5.23 6.21 -4.05
N GLN A 165 6.07 5.84 -5.02
CA GLN A 165 7.41 6.42 -5.20
C GLN A 165 7.37 7.89 -5.59
N ASP A 166 6.46 8.30 -6.49
CA ASP A 166 6.29 9.70 -6.87
C ASP A 166 5.92 10.57 -5.65
N LEU A 167 5.06 10.04 -4.77
CA LEU A 167 4.64 10.72 -3.56
C LEU A 167 5.78 10.85 -2.54
N VAL A 168 6.59 9.81 -2.38
CA VAL A 168 7.80 9.86 -1.55
C VAL A 168 8.76 10.94 -2.06
N ILE A 169 9.01 11.03 -3.38
CA ILE A 169 9.89 12.06 -3.95
C ILE A 169 9.37 13.47 -3.64
N VAL A 170 8.06 13.70 -3.75
CA VAL A 170 7.46 14.99 -3.41
C VAL A 170 7.58 15.29 -1.92
N ALA A 171 7.31 14.30 -1.06
CA ALA A 171 7.42 14.43 0.38
C ALA A 171 8.86 14.68 0.83
N GLU A 172 9.84 13.96 0.27
CA GLU A 172 11.27 14.14 0.53
C GLU A 172 11.72 15.55 0.16
N ARG A 173 11.25 16.11 -0.95
CA ARG A 173 11.55 17.49 -1.31
C ARG A 173 11.07 18.46 -0.24
N VAL A 174 9.86 18.28 0.29
CA VAL A 174 9.34 19.13 1.37
C VAL A 174 10.16 18.93 2.64
N TYR A 175 10.43 17.67 3.02
CA TYR A 175 11.19 17.31 4.20
C TYR A 175 12.61 17.90 4.18
N ASN A 176 13.36 17.70 3.09
CA ASN A 176 14.73 18.21 2.95
C ASN A 176 14.77 19.74 2.92
N ASN A 177 13.71 20.39 2.44
CA ASN A 177 13.61 21.86 2.49
C ASN A 177 13.31 22.39 3.91
N ARG A 178 12.94 21.52 4.87
CA ARG A 178 12.81 21.89 6.30
C ARG A 178 14.14 21.85 7.04
N GLU A 179 15.09 21.03 6.60
CA GLU A 179 16.43 20.98 7.20
C GLU A 179 17.04 22.39 7.18
N SER A 180 17.76 22.73 8.25
CA SER A 180 18.24 24.11 8.45
C SER A 180 19.14 24.54 7.29
N PRO A 181 19.23 25.85 7.00
CA PRO A 181 20.15 26.35 5.98
C PRO A 181 21.61 25.91 6.23
N GLU A 182 22.00 25.65 7.49
CA GLU A 182 23.35 25.14 7.80
C GLU A 182 23.56 23.71 7.29
N GLU A 183 22.59 22.80 7.48
CA GLU A 183 22.68 21.42 6.99
C GLU A 183 22.59 21.34 5.46
N GLN A 184 21.84 22.25 4.84
CA GLN A 184 21.85 22.38 3.38
C GLN A 184 23.19 22.88 2.86
N GLN A 185 23.81 23.84 3.57
CA GLN A 185 25.10 24.39 3.19
C GLN A 185 26.23 23.35 3.33
N THR A 186 26.22 22.53 4.38
CA THR A 186 27.19 21.43 4.53
C THR A 186 27.03 20.40 3.41
N LYS A 187 25.79 19.97 3.09
CA LYS A 187 25.54 19.06 1.96
C LYS A 187 26.00 19.62 0.61
N LEU A 188 25.77 20.91 0.36
CA LEU A 188 26.24 21.57 -0.86
C LEU A 188 27.78 21.66 -0.90
N SER A 189 28.40 22.01 0.23
CA SER A 189 29.86 22.05 0.39
C SER A 189 30.49 20.68 0.18
N ASP A 190 29.90 19.62 0.73
CA ASP A 190 30.38 18.24 0.56
C ASP A 190 30.26 17.81 -0.91
N ARG A 191 29.15 18.15 -1.56
CA ARG A 191 28.95 17.89 -2.99
C ARG A 191 29.98 18.65 -3.84
N GLN A 192 30.25 19.90 -3.52
CA GLN A 192 31.28 20.71 -4.17
C GLN A 192 32.66 20.07 -3.98
N THR A 193 33.03 19.73 -2.75
CA THR A 193 34.31 19.09 -2.40
C THR A 193 34.49 17.77 -3.15
N ARG A 194 33.44 16.94 -3.23
CA ARG A 194 33.47 15.67 -3.98
C ARG A 194 33.61 15.89 -5.49
N ASN A 195 32.95 16.91 -6.04
CA ASN A 195 33.11 17.25 -7.46
C ASN A 195 34.52 17.77 -7.75
N LEU A 196 35.07 18.61 -6.87
CA LEU A 196 36.46 19.07 -6.97
C LEU A 196 37.44 17.90 -6.93
N ALA A 197 37.27 16.95 -6.01
CA ALA A 197 38.09 15.74 -5.96
C ALA A 197 38.01 14.92 -7.27
N LYS A 198 36.81 14.77 -7.84
CA LYS A 198 36.62 14.09 -9.14
C LYS A 198 37.27 14.84 -10.30
N ILE A 199 37.22 16.17 -10.29
CA ILE A 199 37.89 17.01 -11.31
C ILE A 199 39.41 16.86 -11.19
N LEU A 200 39.95 16.95 -9.97
CA LEU A 200 41.38 16.77 -9.70
C LEU A 200 41.86 15.39 -10.18
N LEU A 201 41.11 14.33 -9.86
CA LEU A 201 41.41 12.97 -10.32
C LEU A 201 41.34 12.83 -11.86
N ALA A 202 40.37 13.48 -12.50
CA ALA A 202 40.29 13.49 -13.96
C ALA A 202 41.45 14.27 -14.59
N THR A 203 41.97 15.31 -13.93
CA THR A 203 43.11 16.09 -14.43
C THR A 203 44.44 15.38 -14.32
N THR A 204 44.59 14.44 -13.37
CA THR A 204 45.79 13.60 -13.23
C THR A 204 45.84 12.44 -14.23
N MET A 205 44.80 12.24 -15.05
CA MET A 205 44.83 11.21 -16.11
C MET A 205 45.78 11.65 -17.23
N ASP A 206 46.68 10.74 -17.63
CA ASP A 206 47.68 10.97 -18.68
C ASP A 206 47.06 11.11 -20.07
N ASP A 207 45.94 10.41 -20.34
CA ASP A 207 45.25 10.47 -21.62
C ASP A 207 44.30 11.70 -21.72
N PRO A 208 44.54 12.62 -22.66
CA PRO A 208 43.71 13.81 -22.82
C PRO A 208 42.27 13.50 -23.26
N GLN A 209 42.06 12.38 -23.95
CA GLN A 209 40.75 12.01 -24.47
C GLN A 209 39.84 11.46 -23.37
N GLU A 210 40.39 10.64 -22.47
CA GLU A 210 39.73 10.11 -21.28
C GLU A 210 39.41 11.22 -20.28
N ARG A 211 40.37 12.13 -20.00
CA ARG A 211 40.13 13.34 -19.20
C ARG A 211 38.94 14.15 -19.72
N ARG A 212 38.87 14.39 -21.03
CA ARG A 212 37.77 15.14 -21.66
C ARG A 212 36.43 14.43 -21.52
N ARG A 213 36.40 13.09 -21.62
CA ARG A 213 35.18 12.29 -21.42
C ARG A 213 34.71 12.34 -19.97
N HIS A 214 35.62 12.20 -19.01
CA HIS A 214 35.30 12.29 -17.57
C HIS A 214 34.76 13.66 -17.18
N LEU A 215 35.40 14.75 -17.60
CA LEU A 215 34.92 16.11 -17.35
C LEU A 215 33.55 16.38 -17.99
N LYS A 216 33.31 15.86 -19.20
CA LYS A 216 32.01 15.97 -19.87
C LYS A 216 30.91 15.20 -19.11
N LYS A 217 31.21 14.03 -18.55
CA LYS A 217 30.29 13.24 -17.70
C LYS A 217 29.96 13.97 -16.39
N LEU A 218 30.94 14.67 -15.80
CA LEU A 218 30.73 15.50 -14.61
C LEU A 218 29.84 16.73 -14.90
N ALA A 219 29.99 17.34 -16.08
CA ALA A 219 29.19 18.48 -16.50
C ALA A 219 27.75 18.11 -16.91
N SER A 220 27.50 16.88 -17.39
CA SER A 220 26.19 16.45 -17.89
C SER A 220 25.22 15.91 -16.83
N GLY A 221 25.61 15.84 -15.56
CA GLY A 221 24.71 15.45 -14.46
C GLY A 221 24.21 13.98 -14.48
N THR A 222 24.71 13.15 -15.39
CA THR A 222 24.32 11.74 -15.55
C THR A 222 25.20 10.83 -14.72
N GLY A 223 24.91 10.76 -13.41
CA GLY A 223 25.51 9.78 -12.50
C GLY A 223 24.92 8.39 -12.70
N LYS A 224 25.46 7.60 -13.64
CA LYS A 224 25.47 6.14 -13.48
C LYS A 224 26.73 5.77 -12.71
N GLU A 225 26.53 5.25 -11.51
CA GLU A 225 27.57 4.67 -10.67
C GLU A 225 27.99 3.35 -11.31
N ASP A 226 29.11 3.36 -12.02
CA ASP A 226 29.77 2.15 -12.47
C ASP A 226 30.63 1.65 -11.30
N GLY A 227 30.06 0.72 -10.52
CA GLY A 227 30.82 -0.02 -9.49
C GLY A 227 31.86 -0.94 -10.13
N PRO A 228 32.99 -1.23 -9.46
CA PRO A 228 34.04 -2.06 -10.03
C PRO A 228 33.64 -3.53 -10.01
N GLY A 229 33.22 -4.06 -11.17
CA GLY A 229 33.15 -5.50 -11.41
C GLY A 229 34.55 -6.07 -11.73
N PRO A 230 34.84 -7.34 -11.37
CA PRO A 230 36.16 -7.92 -11.54
C PRO A 230 36.52 -8.10 -13.02
N PRO A 231 37.81 -7.99 -13.41
CA PRO A 231 38.22 -8.07 -14.81
C PRO A 231 37.97 -9.48 -15.34
N ARG A 232 37.08 -9.61 -16.33
CA ARG A 232 37.09 -10.79 -17.21
C ARG A 232 38.24 -10.59 -18.18
N GLU A 233 39.35 -11.30 -17.95
CA GLU A 233 40.43 -11.43 -18.90
C GLU A 233 39.89 -12.11 -20.17
N CYS A 234 39.73 -11.34 -21.24
CA CYS A 234 39.73 -11.89 -22.58
C CYS A 234 41.20 -11.90 -23.06
N PRO A 235 41.81 -13.07 -23.31
CA PRO A 235 43.15 -13.12 -23.89
C PRO A 235 43.15 -12.45 -25.26
N LYS A 236 43.99 -11.42 -25.43
CA LYS A 236 44.19 -10.77 -26.72
C LYS A 236 44.96 -11.71 -27.64
N LEU A 237 44.26 -12.33 -28.60
CA LEU A 237 44.89 -12.97 -29.75
C LEU A 237 45.70 -11.91 -30.53
N ASN A 238 46.97 -12.22 -30.79
CA ASN A 238 47.84 -11.36 -31.59
C ASN A 238 47.50 -11.51 -33.08
N LYS A 239 48.04 -10.62 -33.92
CA LYS A 239 47.65 -10.46 -35.33
C LYS A 239 47.92 -11.69 -36.24
N ASN A 240 48.46 -12.80 -35.72
CA ASN A 240 48.84 -13.95 -36.54
C ASN A 240 48.30 -15.28 -36.00
N GLN A 241 47.25 -15.28 -35.17
CA GLN A 241 46.63 -16.51 -34.69
C GLN A 241 45.16 -16.58 -35.12
N CYS A 242 44.86 -17.47 -36.06
CA CYS A 242 43.49 -17.87 -36.39
C CYS A 242 43.12 -19.07 -35.52
N ALA A 243 41.94 -19.04 -34.91
CA ALA A 243 41.32 -20.21 -34.27
C ALA A 243 40.76 -21.14 -35.36
N TYR A 244 40.96 -22.46 -35.20
CA TYR A 244 40.44 -23.51 -36.08
C TYR A 244 39.00 -23.88 -35.68
#